data_AF-A0A2V7Y9P7-F1
#
_entry.id   AF-A0A2V7Y9P7-F1
#
_cell.length_a   1.000
_cell.length_b   1.000
_cell.length_c   1.000
_cell.angle_alpha   90.00
_cell.angle_beta   90.00
_cell.angle_gamma   90.00
#
_symmetry.space_group_name_H-M   'P 1'
#
loop_
_entity.id
_entity.type
_entity.pdbx_description
1 polymer ?
#
loop_
_entity_poly.entity_id
_entity_poly.type
_entity_poly.pdbx_seq_one_letter_code
_entity_poly.pdbx_strand_id
1 'polypeptide(L)'
;MSAVTDARGNYTLEWPWDSYFNHFELVAGVPVHSRLENGRTGDTVQELARQEITRRVEAGSPAVVAVTIDNRQFLDNFRQFLASIKTDDQRKVYQEMGRPDRIRNVRYPSYLESSWWYFEAGRVYRFRDGRLEQVTPFDPVRGF
;
A
#
# COMPACT_ATOMS: atom_id res chain seq x y z
N MET A 1 -16.66 -21.44 -4.47
CA MET A 1 -15.60 -20.46 -4.80
C MET A 1 -14.49 -20.64 -3.78
N SER A 2 -13.28 -20.96 -4.23
CA SER A 2 -12.12 -21.14 -3.37
C SER A 2 -10.98 -20.29 -3.91
N ALA A 3 -10.18 -19.70 -3.01
CA ALA A 3 -8.99 -18.95 -3.36
C ALA A 3 -7.87 -19.38 -2.42
N VAL A 4 -6.71 -19.74 -2.97
CA VAL A 4 -5.56 -20.22 -2.19
C VAL A 4 -4.30 -19.57 -2.73
N THR A 5 -3.44 -19.10 -1.81
CA THR A 5 -2.07 -18.69 -2.14
C THR A 5 -1.12 -19.73 -1.57
N ASP A 6 -0.27 -20.33 -2.41
CA ASP A 6 0.72 -21.30 -1.94
C ASP A 6 1.94 -20.63 -1.30
N ALA A 7 2.84 -21.43 -0.72
CA ALA A 7 4.06 -20.93 -0.07
C ALA A 7 5.06 -20.26 -1.04
N ARG A 8 4.87 -20.42 -2.36
CA ARG A 8 5.67 -19.79 -3.41
C ARG A 8 5.03 -18.49 -3.92
N GLY A 9 3.87 -18.12 -3.40
CA GLY A 9 3.12 -16.94 -3.79
C GLY A 9 2.25 -17.12 -5.04
N ASN A 10 2.05 -18.36 -5.51
CA ASN A 10 1.11 -18.60 -6.60
C ASN A 10 -0.32 -18.48 -6.07
N TYR A 11 -1.12 -17.66 -6.74
CA TYR A 11 -2.53 -17.47 -6.43
C TYR A 11 -3.40 -18.32 -7.36
N THR A 12 -4.23 -19.17 -6.77
CA THR A 12 -5.21 -20.00 -7.48
C THR A 12 -6.62 -19.60 -7.05
N LEU A 13 -7.50 -19.41 -8.03
CA LEU A 13 -8.90 -19.09 -7.83
C LEU A 13 -9.76 -20.10 -8.59
N GLU A 14 -10.71 -20.73 -7.89
CA GLU A 14 -11.77 -21.53 -8.52
C GLU A 14 -13.05 -20.71 -8.58
N TRP A 15 -13.48 -20.42 -9.81
CA TRP A 15 -14.65 -19.59 -10.08
C TRP A 15 -15.59 -20.30 -11.07
N PRO A 16 -16.91 -20.36 -10.79
CA PRO A 16 -17.87 -20.91 -11.75
C PRO A 16 -17.94 -20.01 -12.99
N TRP A 17 -17.65 -20.58 -14.16
CA TRP A 17 -17.66 -19.81 -15.39
C TRP A 17 -19.09 -19.59 -15.92
N ASP A 18 -19.50 -18.33 -16.03
CA ASP A 18 -20.67 -17.88 -16.76
C ASP A 18 -20.20 -16.81 -17.76
N SER A 19 -20.26 -17.15 -19.04
CA SER A 19 -19.72 -16.33 -20.14
C SER A 19 -20.46 -15.00 -20.34
N TYR A 20 -21.64 -14.81 -19.75
CA TYR A 20 -22.42 -13.58 -19.91
C TYR A 20 -22.08 -12.50 -18.86
N PHE A 21 -21.52 -12.89 -17.72
CA PHE A 21 -21.38 -12.00 -16.56
C PHE A 21 -19.96 -11.87 -15.99
N ASN A 22 -19.05 -12.77 -16.34
CA ASN A 22 -17.73 -12.78 -15.74
C ASN A 22 -16.79 -11.76 -16.39
N HIS A 23 -16.35 -10.78 -15.60
CA HIS A 23 -15.28 -9.83 -15.94
C HIS A 23 -14.20 -9.89 -14.86
N PHE A 24 -12.96 -10.15 -15.27
CA PHE A 24 -11.82 -10.29 -14.37
C PHE A 24 -10.77 -9.22 -14.66
N GLU A 25 -10.37 -8.52 -13.59
CA GLU A 25 -9.28 -7.57 -13.61
C GLU A 25 -8.25 -7.93 -12.55
N LEU A 26 -6.98 -7.75 -12.89
CA LEU A 26 -5.87 -7.83 -11.95
C LEU A 26 -5.37 -6.41 -11.69
N VAL A 27 -5.36 -6.02 -10.42
CA VAL A 27 -4.89 -4.70 -9.97
C VAL A 27 -3.66 -4.90 -9.10
N ALA A 28 -2.56 -4.26 -9.47
CA ALA A 28 -1.36 -4.14 -8.66
C ALA A 28 -1.32 -2.74 -8.04
N GLY A 29 -1.09 -2.64 -6.74
CA GLY A 29 -0.96 -1.36 -6.08
C GLY A 29 -0.37 -1.44 -4.68
N VAL A 30 -0.19 -0.29 -4.05
CA VAL A 30 0.26 -0.20 -2.65
C VAL A 30 -0.89 0.09 -1.70
N PRO A 31 -0.89 -0.46 -0.48
CA PRO A 31 -1.92 -0.15 0.50
C PRO A 31 -1.78 1.31 0.96
N VAL A 32 -2.90 2.01 0.92
CA VAL A 32 -3.10 3.34 1.50
C VAL A 32 -4.31 3.25 2.40
N HIS A 33 -4.12 3.39 3.71
CA HIS A 33 -5.24 3.41 4.63
C HIS A 33 -5.79 4.84 4.69
N SER A 34 -6.88 5.08 3.97
CA SER A 34 -7.61 6.35 4.02
C SER A 34 -8.71 6.26 5.07
N ARG A 35 -8.96 7.37 5.77
CA ARG A 35 -10.12 7.47 6.66
C ARG A 35 -11.34 7.74 5.79
N LEU A 36 -12.23 6.75 5.68
CA LEU A 36 -13.50 6.93 4.99
C LEU A 36 -14.38 7.93 5.77
N GLU A 37 -15.29 8.62 5.09
CA GLU A 37 -16.17 9.66 5.65
C GLU A 37 -16.99 9.23 6.88
N ASN A 38 -17.15 7.93 7.08
CA ASN A 38 -17.84 7.32 8.21
C ASN A 38 -16.91 6.97 9.40
N GLY A 39 -15.67 7.45 9.40
CA GLY A 39 -14.70 7.21 10.48
C GLY A 39 -14.08 5.82 10.50
N ARG A 40 -14.39 4.94 9.52
CA ARG A 40 -13.74 3.64 9.36
C ARG A 40 -12.45 3.78 8.54
N THR A 41 -11.43 3.04 8.93
CA THR A 41 -10.25 2.82 8.08
C THR A 41 -10.70 2.02 6.86
N GLY A 42 -10.60 2.61 5.67
CA GLY A 42 -10.82 1.91 4.42
C GLY A 42 -9.48 1.45 3.88
N ASP A 43 -9.37 0.16 3.57
CA ASP A 43 -8.23 -0.35 2.83
C ASP A 43 -8.39 0.06 1.37
N THR A 44 -7.78 1.17 1.01
CA THR A 44 -7.70 1.60 -0.38
C THR A 44 -6.35 1.17 -0.96
N VAL A 45 -6.35 0.67 -2.18
CA VAL A 45 -5.12 0.38 -2.91
C VAL A 45 -4.86 1.55 -3.84
N GLN A 46 -3.72 2.21 -3.69
CA GLN A 46 -3.23 3.11 -4.74
C GLN A 46 -2.80 2.24 -5.91
N GLU A 47 -3.66 2.19 -6.92
CA GLU A 47 -3.47 1.43 -8.16
C GLU A 47 -2.23 1.94 -8.91
N LEU A 48 -1.34 1.02 -9.24
CA LEU A 48 -0.13 1.25 -10.03
C LEU A 48 -0.25 0.66 -11.43
N ALA A 49 -0.98 -0.44 -11.55
CA ALA A 49 -1.29 -1.09 -12.82
C ALA A 49 -2.61 -1.84 -12.70
N ARG A 50 -3.39 -1.82 -13.78
CA ARG A 50 -4.59 -2.64 -13.95
C ARG A 50 -4.52 -3.35 -15.28
N GLN A 51 -4.90 -4.62 -15.27
CA GLN A 51 -4.95 -5.44 -16.45
C GLN A 51 -6.26 -6.20 -16.50
N GLU A 52 -6.95 -6.12 -17.64
CA GLU A 52 -8.09 -6.97 -17.98
C GLU A 52 -7.57 -8.37 -18.34
N ILE A 53 -8.11 -9.41 -17.69
CA ILE A 53 -7.60 -10.78 -17.79
C ILE A 53 -8.68 -11.82 -18.11
N THR A 54 -9.93 -11.41 -18.36
CA THR A 54 -11.08 -12.30 -18.58
C THR A 54 -10.79 -13.35 -19.65
N ARG A 55 -10.31 -12.93 -20.83
CA ARG A 55 -9.97 -13.88 -21.91
C ARG A 55 -8.86 -14.85 -21.54
N ARG A 56 -7.95 -14.43 -20.66
CA ARG A 56 -6.84 -15.29 -20.21
C ARG A 56 -7.31 -16.28 -19.15
N VAL A 57 -8.21 -15.86 -18.26
CA VAL A 57 -8.87 -16.75 -17.30
C VAL A 57 -9.72 -17.78 -18.04
N GLU A 58 -10.44 -17.37 -19.09
CA GLU A 58 -11.20 -18.26 -19.97
C GLU A 58 -10.28 -19.31 -20.64
N ALA A 59 -9.10 -18.88 -21.11
CA ALA A 59 -8.11 -19.75 -21.73
C ALA A 59 -7.42 -20.73 -20.74
N GLY A 60 -7.65 -20.58 -19.43
CA GLY A 60 -7.11 -21.46 -18.39
C GLY A 60 -5.79 -20.98 -17.80
N SER A 61 -4.92 -21.92 -17.44
CA SER A 61 -3.69 -21.65 -16.67
C SER A 61 -2.43 -21.67 -17.56
N PRO A 62 -1.51 -20.71 -17.41
CA PRO A 62 -1.55 -19.55 -16.51
C PRO A 62 -2.29 -18.36 -17.12
N ALA A 63 -3.25 -17.78 -16.38
CA ALA A 63 -3.97 -16.58 -16.83
C ALA A 63 -3.06 -15.33 -16.80
N VAL A 64 -2.17 -15.21 -15.82
CA VAL A 64 -1.20 -14.11 -15.72
C VAL A 64 0.14 -14.63 -15.23
N VAL A 65 1.23 -14.19 -15.87
CA VAL A 65 2.61 -14.56 -15.51
C VAL A 65 3.37 -13.37 -14.90
N ALA A 66 3.07 -12.14 -15.32
CA ALA A 66 3.63 -10.92 -14.77
C ALA A 66 2.71 -9.72 -15.02
N VAL A 67 2.65 -8.80 -14.06
CA VAL A 67 2.05 -7.47 -14.21
C VAL A 67 3.20 -6.47 -14.30
N THR A 68 3.26 -5.72 -15.39
CA THR A 68 4.26 -4.65 -15.56
C THR A 68 3.73 -3.38 -14.90
N ILE A 69 4.53 -2.79 -14.04
CA ILE A 69 4.26 -1.47 -13.44
C ILE A 69 5.20 -0.47 -14.11
N ASP A 70 4.64 0.43 -14.92
CA ASP A 70 5.43 1.37 -15.72
C ASP A 70 6.01 2.53 -14.91
N ASN A 71 5.41 2.85 -13.74
CA ASN A 71 5.86 3.94 -12.90
C ASN A 71 7.11 3.56 -12.09
N ARG A 72 8.25 3.49 -12.76
CA ARG A 72 9.54 3.11 -12.17
C ARG A 72 9.98 4.08 -11.06
N GLN A 73 9.77 5.37 -11.24
CA GLN A 73 10.14 6.38 -10.24
C GLN A 73 9.38 6.15 -8.93
N PHE A 74 8.09 5.85 -9.01
CA PHE A 74 7.30 5.48 -7.84
C PHE A 74 7.88 4.25 -7.15
N LEU A 75 8.18 3.18 -7.91
CA LEU A 75 8.71 1.93 -7.34
C LEU A 75 10.07 2.14 -6.67
N ASP A 76 10.95 2.93 -7.28
CA ASP A 76 12.26 3.21 -6.71
C ASP A 76 12.13 4.02 -5.41
N ASN A 77 11.28 5.04 -5.39
CA ASN A 77 10.97 5.81 -4.18
C ASN A 77 10.35 4.93 -3.08
N PHE A 78 9.43 4.04 -3.46
CA PHE A 78 8.76 3.14 -2.53
C PHE A 78 9.73 2.11 -1.94
N ARG A 79 10.61 1.53 -2.77
CA ARG A 79 11.68 0.62 -2.31
C ARG A 79 12.65 1.33 -1.37
N GLN A 80 13.04 2.56 -1.68
CA GLN A 80 13.87 3.38 -0.80
C GLN A 80 13.19 3.64 0.53
N PHE A 81 11.87 3.94 0.52
CA PHE A 81 11.09 4.07 1.75
C PHE A 81 11.07 2.78 2.56
N LEU A 82 10.74 1.64 1.96
CA LEU A 82 10.71 0.35 2.67
C LEU A 82 12.07 0.02 3.29
N ALA A 83 13.16 0.31 2.58
CA ALA A 83 14.53 0.15 3.09
C ALA A 83 14.87 1.12 4.24
N SER A 84 14.15 2.24 4.35
CA SER A 84 14.32 3.22 5.45
C SER A 84 13.65 2.79 6.76
N ILE A 85 12.72 1.82 6.72
CA ILE A 85 12.06 1.27 7.91
C ILE A 85 13.05 0.34 8.63
N LYS A 86 13.60 0.80 9.76
CA LYS A 86 14.65 0.08 10.50
C LYS A 86 14.17 -0.52 11.81
N THR A 87 13.06 -0.02 12.35
CA THR A 87 12.61 -0.33 13.71
C THR A 87 11.20 -0.91 13.73
N ASP A 88 10.87 -1.61 14.82
CA ASP A 88 9.58 -2.26 14.98
C ASP A 88 8.42 -1.25 15.06
N ASP A 89 8.64 -0.09 15.69
CA ASP A 89 7.63 0.98 15.77
C ASP A 89 7.30 1.53 14.37
N GLN A 90 8.31 1.79 13.55
CA GLN A 90 8.11 2.21 12.15
C GLN A 90 7.40 1.13 11.35
N ARG A 91 7.78 -0.14 11.53
CA ARG A 91 7.14 -1.27 10.84
C ARG A 91 5.67 -1.40 11.24
N LYS A 92 5.36 -1.25 12.53
CA LYS A 92 4.00 -1.29 13.06
C LYS A 92 3.14 -0.17 12.48
N VAL A 93 3.65 1.06 12.45
CA VAL A 93 2.93 2.19 11.84
C VAL A 93 2.72 1.97 10.34
N TYR A 94 3.71 1.44 9.62
CA TYR A 94 3.53 1.09 8.20
C TYR A 94 2.48 -0.02 7.99
N GLN A 95 2.44 -1.04 8.85
CA GLN A 95 1.41 -2.09 8.79
C GLN A 95 0.01 -1.58 9.12
N GLU A 96 -0.11 -0.57 9.98
CA GLU A 96 -1.39 0.03 10.39
C GLU A 96 -1.89 1.09 9.40
N MET A 97 -0.99 1.95 8.90
CA MET A 97 -1.34 3.16 8.15
C MET A 97 -0.94 3.09 6.67
N GLY A 98 -0.17 2.07 6.28
CA GLY A 98 0.29 1.89 4.91
C GLY A 98 1.40 2.88 4.59
N ARG A 99 1.54 3.21 3.31
CA ARG A 99 2.55 4.18 2.87
C ARG A 99 2.17 5.60 3.33
N PRO A 100 3.08 6.35 3.98
CA PRO A 100 2.85 7.78 4.24
C PRO A 100 2.90 8.60 2.96
N ASP A 101 2.09 9.64 2.90
CA ASP A 101 2.03 10.58 1.76
C ASP A 101 3.30 11.42 1.68
N ARG A 102 3.83 11.80 2.84
CA ARG A 102 5.07 12.57 2.95
C ARG A 102 5.90 12.10 4.13
N ILE A 103 7.22 12.07 3.91
CA ILE A 103 8.21 11.83 4.95
C ILE A 103 9.14 13.03 5.02
N ARG A 104 9.40 13.53 6.23
CA ARG A 104 10.39 14.57 6.50
C ARG A 104 11.38 14.08 7.53
N ASN A 105 12.63 13.90 7.11
CA ASN A 105 13.73 13.59 8.01
C ASN A 105 14.42 14.89 8.42
N VAL A 106 14.62 15.08 9.72
CA VAL A 106 15.31 16.23 10.30
C VAL A 106 16.43 15.72 11.19
N ARG A 107 17.65 16.10 10.85
CA ARG A 107 18.83 15.86 11.69
C ARG A 107 19.08 17.11 12.54
N TYR A 108 19.16 16.92 13.84
CA TYR A 108 19.47 18.01 14.75
C TYR A 108 20.94 17.92 15.18
N PRO A 109 21.62 19.06 15.40
CA PRO A 109 23.04 19.05 15.80
C PRO A 109 23.28 18.35 17.14
N SER A 110 22.27 18.32 18.03
CA SER A 110 22.38 17.91 19.43
C SER A 110 21.62 16.63 19.79
N TYR A 111 20.86 16.02 18.86
CA TYR A 111 20.18 14.75 19.10
C TYR A 111 19.93 13.94 17.81
N LEU A 112 19.57 12.67 17.99
CA LEU A 112 19.36 11.67 16.94
C LEU A 112 18.26 12.07 15.93
N GLU A 113 18.37 11.52 14.72
CA GLU A 113 17.49 11.80 13.58
C GLU A 113 16.00 11.68 13.95
N SER A 114 15.21 12.71 13.63
CA SER A 114 13.75 12.70 13.75
C SER A 114 13.11 12.50 12.38
N SER A 115 12.27 11.48 12.24
CA SER A 115 11.49 11.21 11.02
C SER A 115 10.02 11.52 11.27
N TRP A 116 9.43 12.33 10.42
CA TRP A 116 8.02 12.71 10.49
C TRP A 116 7.27 12.12 9.31
N TRP A 117 6.27 11.29 9.59
CA TRP A 117 5.44 10.62 8.59
C TRP A 117 4.06 11.26 8.60
N TYR A 118 3.66 11.83 7.47
CA TYR A 118 2.39 12.54 7.31
C TYR A 118 1.43 11.66 6.51
N PHE A 119 0.21 11.56 7.01
CA PHE A 119 -0.88 10.82 6.40
C PHE A 119 -2.07 11.74 6.17
N GLU A 120 -2.60 11.79 4.95
CA GLU A 120 -3.83 12.51 4.57
C GLU A 120 -5.05 12.07 5.39
N ALA A 121 -4.97 10.91 6.05
CA ALA A 121 -5.92 10.46 7.07
C ALA A 121 -5.98 11.37 8.33
N GLY A 122 -5.24 12.48 8.37
CA GLY A 122 -5.27 13.44 9.46
C GLY A 122 -4.37 13.03 10.64
N ARG A 123 -3.25 12.35 10.37
CA ARG A 123 -2.29 11.96 11.41
C ARG A 123 -0.85 12.20 10.99
N VAL A 124 -0.05 12.67 11.94
CA VAL A 124 1.40 12.78 11.80
C VAL A 124 2.06 11.94 12.89
N TYR A 125 2.97 11.06 12.48
CA TYR A 125 3.76 10.22 13.38
C TYR A 125 5.19 10.73 13.39
N ARG A 126 5.73 10.99 14.58
CA ARG A 126 7.12 11.38 14.78
C ARG A 126 7.89 10.23 15.38
N PHE A 127 8.98 9.85 14.73
CA PHE A 127 9.94 8.89 15.22
C PHE A 127 11.23 9.60 15.61
N ARG A 128 11.79 9.24 16.76
CA ARG A 128 13.13 9.67 17.18
C ARG A 128 14.01 8.43 17.27
N ASP A 129 15.06 8.40 16.45
CA ASP A 129 15.91 7.20 16.33
C ASP A 129 15.09 5.92 16.03
N GLY A 130 14.05 6.08 15.21
CA GLY A 130 13.10 5.01 14.86
C GLY A 130 12.04 4.67 15.91
N ARG A 131 12.18 5.09 17.17
CA ARG A 131 11.12 4.89 18.18
C ARG A 131 9.99 5.90 18.01
N LEU A 132 8.74 5.44 18.14
CA LEU A 132 7.58 6.31 18.08
C LEU A 132 7.57 7.24 19.29
N GLU A 133 7.71 8.53 19.04
CA GLU A 133 7.76 9.55 20.08
C GLU A 133 6.41 10.26 20.23
N GLN A 134 5.76 10.58 19.10
CA GLN A 134 4.57 11.41 19.12
C GLN A 134 3.62 11.04 17.98
N VAL A 135 2.32 11.06 18.28
CA VAL A 135 1.23 11.00 17.30
C VAL A 135 0.43 12.29 17.43
N THR A 136 0.33 13.05 16.34
CA THR A 136 -0.42 14.32 16.30
C THR A 136 -1.56 14.18 15.30
N PRO A 137 -2.83 14.22 15.75
CA PRO A 137 -3.95 14.33 14.83
C PRO A 137 -3.98 15.74 14.21
N PHE A 138 -4.48 15.84 12.98
CA PHE A 138 -4.78 17.10 12.32
C PHE A 138 -6.02 16.95 11.46
N ASP A 139 -6.72 18.06 11.22
CA ASP A 139 -7.85 18.06 10.29
C ASP A 139 -7.30 18.16 8.86
N PRO A 140 -7.48 17.12 8.02
CA PRO A 140 -6.98 17.16 6.66
C PRO A 140 -7.71 18.25 5.88
N VAL A 141 -6.95 19.18 5.33
CA VAL A 141 -7.48 20.22 4.45
C VAL A 141 -7.87 19.52 3.15
N ARG A 142 -9.17 19.22 2.98
CA ARG A 142 -9.68 18.79 1.68
C ARG A 142 -9.50 19.96 0.72
N GLY A 143 -8.56 19.83 -0.22
CA GLY A 143 -8.49 20.73 -1.36
C GLY A 143 -9.82 20.66 -2.11
N PHE A 144 -10.45 21.81 -2.31
CA PHE A 144 -11.62 21.96 -3.19
C PHE A 144 -11.20 21.82 -4.65
#